data_AF-A0A059MKV8-F1
#
_entry.id   AF-A0A059MKV8-F1
#
_cell.length_a   1.000
_cell.length_b   1.000
_cell.length_c   1.000
_cell.angle_alpha   90.00
_cell.angle_beta   90.00
_cell.angle_gamma   90.00
#
_symmetry.space_group_name_H-M   'P 1'
#
loop_
_entity.id
_entity.type
_entity.pdbx_description
1 polymer ?
#
loop_
_entity_poly.entity_id
_entity_poly.type
_entity_poly.pdbx_seq_one_letter_code
_entity_poly.pdbx_strand_id
1 'polypeptide(L)' 'MSTPELARHASRLRADLHVFDRRIKELSEEFGRIDRHSHGDSAEAALLEILDLLADARLDLRSVDKHLETAVRHAENLH' A
#
# COMPACT_ATOMS: atom_id res chain seq x y z
N MET A 1 21.28 -16.47 -4.12
CA MET A 1 20.44 -16.28 -2.92
C MET A 1 19.74 -17.58 -2.65
N SER A 2 19.86 -18.12 -1.45
CA SER A 2 19.19 -19.36 -1.04
C SER A 2 17.71 -19.12 -0.72
N THR A 3 16.87 -20.16 -0.77
CA THR A 3 15.44 -20.07 -0.40
C THR A 3 15.21 -19.50 1.00
N PRO A 4 15.99 -19.87 2.04
CA PRO A 4 15.85 -19.26 3.36
C PRO A 4 16.20 -17.76 3.37
N GLU A 5 17.19 -17.33 2.57
CA GLU A 5 17.51 -15.92 2.42
C GLU A 5 16.41 -15.16 1.68
N LEU A 6 15.83 -15.73 0.62
CA LEU A 6 14.70 -15.15 -0.10
C LEU A 6 13.50 -14.95 0.83
N ALA A 7 13.12 -15.98 1.60
CA ALA A 7 12.02 -15.92 2.55
C ALA A 7 12.25 -14.83 3.61
N ARG A 8 13.48 -14.69 4.12
CA ARG A 8 13.84 -13.64 5.08
C ARG A 8 13.74 -12.23 4.48
N HIS A 9 14.23 -12.02 3.25
CA HIS A 9 14.14 -10.72 2.59
C HIS A 9 12.68 -10.36 2.26
N ALA A 10 11.91 -11.33 1.77
CA ALA A 10 10.50 -11.15 1.51
C ALA A 10 9.73 -10.80 2.79
N SER A 11 9.98 -11.50 3.90
CA SER A 11 9.35 -11.18 5.19
C SER A 11 9.59 -9.72 5.63
N ARG A 12 10.81 -9.20 5.44
CA ARG A 12 11.13 -7.80 5.72
C ARG A 12 10.39 -6.85 4.78
N LEU A 13 10.43 -7.12 3.48
CA LEU A 13 9.74 -6.29 2.49
C LEU A 13 8.22 -6.27 2.75
N ARG A 14 7.60 -7.40 3.11
CA ARG A 14 6.19 -7.47 3.51
C ARG A 14 5.90 -6.59 4.73
N ALA A 15 6.79 -6.61 5.73
CA ALA A 15 6.66 -5.74 6.91
C ALA A 15 6.70 -4.25 6.51
N ASP A 16 7.61 -3.87 5.61
CA ASP A 16 7.71 -2.50 5.10
C ASP A 16 6.44 -2.11 4.31
N LEU A 17 5.94 -2.98 3.43
CA LEU A 17 4.68 -2.77 2.70
C LEU A 17 3.49 -2.57 3.64
N HIS A 18 3.41 -3.33 4.74
CA HIS A 18 2.37 -3.14 5.76
C HIS A 18 2.49 -1.80 6.50
N VAL A 19 3.71 -1.32 6.75
CA VAL A 19 3.91 0.04 7.29
C VAL A 19 3.40 1.08 6.30
N PHE A 20 3.66 0.92 5.00
CA PHE A 20 3.13 1.82 3.99
C PHE A 20 1.60 1.77 3.86
N ASP A 21 0.96 0.59 3.86
CA ASP A 21 -0.52 0.47 3.84
C ASP A 21 -1.14 1.23 5.02
N ARG A 22 -0.55 1.11 6.21
CA ARG A 22 -1.01 1.82 7.40
C ARG A 22 -0.89 3.34 7.24
N ARG A 23 0.27 3.83 6.79
CA ARG A 23 0.49 5.28 6.62
C ARG A 23 -0.44 5.87 5.56
N ILE A 24 -0.67 5.16 4.46
CA ILE A 24 -1.63 5.60 3.43
C ILE A 24 -3.05 5.63 3.98
N LYS A 25 -3.43 4.63 4.79
CA LYS A 25 -4.73 4.62 5.47
C LYS A 25 -4.87 5.84 6.40
N GLU A 26 -3.87 6.11 7.25
CA GLU A 26 -3.85 7.27 8.15
C GLU A 26 -3.98 8.58 7.37
N LEU A 27 -3.23 8.73 6.27
CA LEU A 27 -3.28 9.91 5.42
C LEU A 27 -4.66 10.07 4.75
N SER A 28 -5.26 8.98 4.29
CA SER A 28 -6.62 8.98 3.72
C SER A 28 -7.67 9.41 4.75
N GLU A 29 -7.51 8.98 6.01
CA GLU A 29 -8.38 9.41 7.11
C GLU A 29 -8.18 10.89 7.47
N GLU A 30 -6.94 11.39 7.45
CA GLU A 30 -6.64 12.82 7.67
C GLU A 30 -7.25 13.69 6.58
N PHE A 31 -7.03 13.37 5.31
CA PHE A 31 -7.65 14.08 4.18
C PHE A 31 -9.17 13.96 4.18
N GLY A 32 -9.71 12.80 4.54
CA GLY A 32 -11.16 12.58 4.63
C GLY A 32 -11.85 13.42 5.72
N ARG A 33 -11.10 13.97 6.69
CA ARG A 33 -11.61 14.89 7.72
C ARG A 33 -11.60 16.36 7.30
N ILE A 34 -10.94 16.72 6.19
CA ILE A 34 -10.94 18.09 5.69
C ILE A 34 -12.37 18.46 5.28
N ASP A 35 -12.87 19.58 5.80
CA ASP A 35 -14.22 20.07 5.48
C ASP A 35 -14.29 20.52 4.02
N ARG A 36 -14.90 19.67 3.20
CA ARG A 36 -15.04 19.83 1.75
C ARG A 36 -15.80 21.09 1.37
N HIS A 37 -16.67 21.58 2.24
CA HIS A 37 -17.56 22.70 1.93
C HIS A 37 -16.91 24.06 2.24
N SER A 38 -15.73 24.07 2.88
CA SER A 38 -15.04 25.28 3.32
C SER A 38 -14.02 25.84 2.31
N HIS A 39 -13.75 25.15 1.20
CA HIS A 39 -12.62 25.46 0.32
C HIS A 39 -12.98 25.71 -1.16
N GLY A 40 -14.27 25.71 -1.51
CA GLY A 40 -14.76 25.95 -2.87
C GLY A 40 -14.49 24.78 -3.84
N ASP A 41 -15.22 24.77 -4.96
CA ASP A 41 -15.31 23.60 -5.87
C ASP A 41 -13.95 23.06 -6.36
N SER A 42 -12.97 23.95 -6.61
CA SER A 42 -11.64 23.53 -7.07
C SER A 42 -10.83 22.79 -6.01
N ALA A 43 -10.97 23.15 -4.73
CA ALA A 43 -10.25 22.48 -3.65
C ALA A 43 -10.91 21.16 -3.27
N GLU A 44 -12.24 21.09 -3.38
CA GLU A 44 -12.98 19.83 -3.21
C GLU A 44 -12.58 18.81 -4.28
N ALA A 45 -12.48 19.22 -5.54
CA ALA A 45 -12.04 18.34 -6.63
C ALA A 45 -10.62 17.80 -6.40
N ALA A 46 -9.68 18.66 -6.01
CA ALA A 46 -8.30 18.25 -5.71
C ALA A 46 -8.23 17.29 -4.52
N LEU A 47 -9.07 17.47 -3.49
CA LEU A 47 -9.13 16.56 -2.35
C LEU A 47 -9.65 15.17 -2.74
N LEU A 48 -10.67 15.10 -3.59
CA LEU A 48 -11.19 13.84 -4.10
C LEU A 48 -10.12 13.10 -4.92
N GLU A 49 -9.40 13.81 -5.78
CA GLU A 49 -8.28 13.25 -6.55
C GLU A 49 -7.18 12.69 -5.63
N ILE A 50 -6.82 13.41 -4.56
CA ILE A 50 -5.85 12.91 -3.57
C ILE A 50 -6.35 11.62 -2.90
N LEU A 51 -7.62 11.57 -2.50
CA LEU A 51 -8.19 10.38 -1.87
C LEU A 51 -8.23 9.17 -2.82
N ASP A 52 -8.56 9.40 -4.09
CA ASP A 52 -8.55 8.35 -5.11
C ASP A 52 -7.13 7.82 -5.36
N LEU A 53 -6.13 8.71 -5.49
CA LEU A 53 -4.73 8.32 -5.63
C LEU A 53 -4.21 7.51 -4.43
N LEU A 54 -4.62 7.87 -3.21
CA LEU A 54 -4.28 7.11 -2.01
C LEU A 54 -4.94 5.73 -1.99
N ALA A 55 -6.19 5.63 -2.46
CA ALA A 55 -6.88 4.36 -2.60
C ALA A 55 -6.16 3.43 -3.61
N ASP A 56 -5.77 3.97 -4.76
CA ASP A 56 -5.03 3.24 -5.79
C ASP A 56 -3.67 2.77 -5.29
N ALA A 57 -2.88 3.67 -4.68
CA ALA A 57 -1.58 3.32 -4.10
C ALA A 57 -1.70 2.18 -3.07
N ARG A 58 -2.80 2.15 -2.32
CA ARG A 58 -3.07 1.08 -1.35
C ARG A 58 -3.41 -0.26 -2.02
N LEU A 59 -4.16 -0.24 -3.13
CA LEU A 59 -4.43 -1.42 -3.93
C LEU A 59 -3.14 -2.00 -4.51
N ASP A 60 -2.26 -1.13 -5.01
CA ASP A 60 -0.96 -1.53 -5.55
C ASP A 60 -0.08 -2.20 -4.49
N LEU A 61 0.03 -1.62 -3.30
CA LEU A 61 0.79 -2.22 -2.19
C LEU A 61 0.31 -3.64 -1.84
N ARG A 62 -1.01 -3.84 -1.81
CA ARG A 62 -1.61 -5.15 -1.52
C ARG A 62 -1.38 -6.15 -2.65
N SER A 63 -1.41 -5.68 -3.89
CA SER A 63 -1.07 -6.49 -5.07
C SER A 63 0.38 -6.97 -5.01
N VAL A 64 1.31 -6.06 -4.69
CA VAL A 64 2.73 -6.38 -4.51
C VAL A 64 2.94 -7.39 -3.37
N ASP A 65 2.29 -7.22 -2.21
CA ASP A 65 2.38 -8.18 -1.09
C ASP A 65 1.96 -9.59 -1.52
N LYS A 66 0.85 -9.72 -2.25
CA LYS A 66 0.34 -11.00 -2.76
C LYS A 66 1.28 -11.63 -3.79
N HIS A 67 1.85 -10.84 -4.70
CA HIS A 67 2.83 -11.34 -5.67
C HIS A 67 4.10 -11.83 -4.97
N LEU A 68 4.57 -11.09 -3.96
CA LEU A 68 5.73 -11.48 -3.16
C LEU A 68 5.49 -12.78 -2.39
N GLU A 69 4.33 -12.94 -1.76
CA GLU A 69 3.93 -14.18 -1.10
C GLU A 69 3.90 -15.36 -2.08
N THR A 70 3.35 -15.15 -3.28
CA THR A 70 3.28 -16.19 -4.33
C THR A 70 4.67 -16.59 -4.81
N ALA A 71 5.56 -15.62 -5.02
CA ALA A 71 6.93 -15.87 -5.47
C ALA A 71 7.74 -16.67 -4.44
N VAL A 72 7.60 -16.34 -3.14
CA VAL A 72 8.27 -17.08 -2.06
C VAL A 72 7.76 -18.52 -1.99
N ARG A 73 6.44 -18.73 -1.98
CA ARG A 73 5.85 -20.09 -1.98
C ARG A 73 6.31 -20.91 -3.17
N HIS A 74 6.39 -20.29 -4.35
CA HIS A 74 6.87 -20.98 -5.54
C HIS A 74 8.34 -21.39 -5.41
N ALA A 75 9.20 -20.51 -4.90
CA ALA A 75 10.61 -20.82 -4.67
C ALA A 75 10.82 -21.90 -3.61
N GLU A 76 9.99 -21.93 -2.56
CA GLU A 76 9.97 -22.98 -1.53
C GLU A 76 9.57 -24.35 -2.10
N ASN A 77 8.64 -24.39 -3.05
CA ASN A 77 8.19 -25.64 -3.68
C ASN A 77 9.17 -26.20 -4.72
N LEU A 78 10.13 -25.39 -5.20
CA LEU A 78 11.13 -25.79 -6.20
C LEU A 78 12.45 -26.28 -5.59
N HIS A 79 12.61 -26.18 -4.27
CA HIS A 79 13.80 -26.61 -3.52
C HIS A 79 13.47 -27.77 -2.59
#